data_AF-A0A7V1H699-F1
#
_entry.id   AF-A0A7V1H699-F1
#
_cell.length_a   1.000
_cell.length_b   1.000
_cell.length_c   1.000
_cell.angle_alpha   90.00
_cell.angle_beta   90.00
_cell.angle_gamma   90.00
#
_symmetry.space_group_name_H-M   'P 1'
#
loop_
_entity.id
_entity.type
_entity.pdbx_description
1 polymer ?
#
loop_
_entity_poly.entity_id
_entity_poly.type
_entity_poly.pdbx_seq_one_letter_code
_entity_poly.pdbx_strand_id
1 'polypeptide(L)'
;MSLIHYIIRRLILMILVLLGVSLLIFTVMMLLPPGMRVSAYVRRERITPAQIESMINKYGLNDPAPIQYFRWLRNIVSGEFGFSVTSDAPVLEGFRQYFPITLELVLCTTPLIILFGIFLGTTGAVNKDKFVDHGTRVLAIIGYSLPTFWLGLLLLMAFYGLLGIFPPGSLSNENKEVLFSPEFKRITHLLTIDARKRIGLWMARAALQLDVAAIMFNALFLGSLYVVINLLVDVLYAYIDPRIRHK
;
A
#
# COMPACT_ATOMS: atom_id res chain seq x y z
N MET A 1 -1.49 5.99 -33.87
CA MET A 1 -2.59 5.23 -33.26
C MET A 1 -3.46 6.18 -32.45
N SER A 2 -4.79 6.14 -32.56
CA SER A 2 -5.63 7.00 -31.72
C SER A 2 -5.60 6.54 -30.26
N LEU A 3 -5.89 7.46 -29.32
CA LEU A 3 -5.89 7.20 -27.88
C LEU A 3 -6.74 5.98 -27.50
N ILE A 4 -7.88 5.80 -28.16
CA ILE A 4 -8.80 4.67 -27.94
C ILE A 4 -8.12 3.33 -28.29
N HIS A 5 -7.45 3.25 -29.44
CA HIS A 5 -6.74 2.02 -29.84
C HIS A 5 -5.64 1.64 -28.84
N TYR A 6 -4.93 2.63 -28.28
CA TYR A 6 -3.92 2.40 -27.26
C TYR A 6 -4.53 1.88 -25.95
N ILE A 7 -5.63 2.49 -25.49
CA ILE A 7 -6.33 2.07 -24.26
C ILE A 7 -6.86 0.64 -24.41
N ILE A 8 -7.54 0.34 -25.52
CA ILE A 8 -8.06 -1.01 -25.79
C ILE A 8 -6.93 -2.04 -25.78
N ARG A 9 -5.82 -1.75 -26.48
CA ARG A 9 -4.65 -2.64 -26.48
C ARG A 9 -4.11 -2.88 -25.07
N ARG A 10 -4.03 -1.84 -24.24
CA ARG A 10 -3.58 -1.99 -22.84
C ARG A 10 -4.56 -2.80 -21.99
N LEU A 11 -5.87 -2.61 -22.14
CA LEU A 11 -6.88 -3.39 -21.41
C LEU A 11 -6.84 -4.87 -21.78
N ILE A 12 -6.68 -5.19 -23.07
CA ILE A 12 -6.52 -6.58 -23.52
C ILE A 12 -5.24 -7.20 -22.94
N LEU A 13 -4.12 -6.48 -23.01
CA LEU A 13 -2.85 -6.93 -22.42
C LEU A 13 -2.96 -7.11 -20.91
N MET A 14 -3.68 -6.23 -20.22
CA MET A 14 -3.92 -6.35 -18.77
C MET A 14 -4.67 -7.64 -18.45
N ILE A 15 -5.74 -7.96 -19.18
CA ILE A 15 -6.49 -9.22 -18.99
C ILE A 15 -5.58 -10.42 -19.23
N LEU A 16 -4.78 -10.41 -20.31
CA LEU A 16 -3.85 -11.49 -20.63
C LEU A 16 -2.79 -11.68 -19.53
N VAL A 17 -2.24 -10.58 -19.00
CA VAL A 17 -1.28 -10.62 -17.89
C VAL A 17 -1.94 -11.16 -16.61
N LEU A 18 -3.15 -10.72 -16.27
CA LEU A 18 -3.88 -11.22 -15.10
C LEU A 18 -4.19 -12.73 -15.21
N LEU A 19 -4.57 -13.19 -16.40
CA LEU A 19 -4.75 -14.62 -16.67
C LEU A 19 -3.43 -15.37 -16.53
N GLY A 20 -2.33 -14.87 -17.10
CA GLY A 20 -1.01 -15.48 -16.99
C GLY A 20 -0.51 -15.57 -15.54
N VAL A 21 -0.62 -14.48 -14.77
CA VAL A 21 -0.22 -14.45 -13.35
C VAL A 21 -1.11 -15.35 -12.50
N SER A 22 -2.42 -15.33 -12.72
CA SER A 22 -3.33 -16.22 -11.97
C SER A 22 -3.07 -17.69 -12.28
N LEU A 23 -2.77 -18.05 -13.54
CA LEU A 23 -2.40 -19.41 -13.92
C LEU A 23 -1.08 -19.84 -13.24
N LEU A 24 -0.09 -18.94 -13.16
CA LEU A 24 1.17 -19.20 -12.47
C LEU A 24 0.93 -19.46 -10.98
N ILE A 25 0.19 -18.57 -10.30
CA ILE A 25 -0.14 -18.73 -8.87
C ILE A 25 -0.95 -20.01 -8.66
N PHE A 26 -1.92 -20.29 -9.53
CA PHE A 26 -2.71 -21.51 -9.47
C PHE A 26 -1.87 -22.77 -9.65
N THR A 27 -0.89 -22.74 -10.56
CA THR A 27 0.05 -23.85 -10.78
C THR A 27 0.88 -24.11 -9.52
N VAL A 28 1.38 -23.05 -8.88
CA VAL A 28 2.09 -23.16 -7.59
C VAL A 28 1.16 -23.72 -6.51
N MET A 29 -0.09 -23.26 -6.45
CA MET A 29 -1.09 -23.80 -5.51
C MET A 29 -1.41 -25.28 -5.76
N MET A 30 -1.34 -25.74 -7.01
CA MET A 30 -1.59 -27.14 -7.37
C MET A 30 -0.51 -28.08 -6.84
N LEU A 31 0.69 -27.58 -6.54
CA LEU A 31 1.76 -28.33 -5.87
C LEU A 31 1.40 -28.71 -4.43
N LEU A 32 0.45 -27.98 -3.81
CA LEU A 32 -0.03 -28.29 -2.47
C LEU A 32 -1.00 -29.47 -2.49
N PRO A 33 -0.95 -30.39 -1.50
CA PRO A 33 -1.93 -31.46 -1.37
C PRO A 33 -3.38 -30.94 -1.29
N PRO A 34 -4.38 -31.68 -1.82
CA PRO A 34 -5.79 -31.26 -1.79
C PRO A 34 -6.29 -30.86 -0.40
N GLY A 35 -5.87 -31.59 0.65
CA GLY A 35 -6.25 -31.28 2.03
C GLY A 35 -5.78 -29.92 2.54
N MET A 36 -4.65 -29.39 2.03
CA MET A 36 -4.18 -28.05 2.38
C MET A 36 -4.94 -26.95 1.63
N ARG A 37 -5.40 -27.24 0.41
CA ARG A 37 -6.20 -26.31 -0.41
C ARG A 37 -7.62 -26.09 0.13
N VAL A 38 -8.11 -26.99 0.98
CA VAL A 38 -9.40 -26.85 1.70
C VAL A 38 -9.45 -25.57 2.53
N SER A 39 -8.30 -25.07 3.01
CA SER A 39 -8.20 -23.84 3.79
C SER A 39 -8.78 -22.59 3.09
N ALA A 40 -8.87 -22.58 1.76
CA ALA A 40 -9.50 -21.50 0.99
C ALA A 40 -11.03 -21.44 1.16
N TYR A 41 -11.64 -22.50 1.67
CA TYR A 41 -13.09 -22.69 1.77
C TYR A 41 -13.60 -22.88 3.21
N VAL A 42 -12.71 -23.01 4.20
CA VAL A 42 -13.09 -23.30 5.59
C VAL A 42 -12.91 -22.09 6.49
N ARG A 43 -13.91 -21.88 7.35
CA ARG A 43 -13.91 -20.88 8.41
C ARG A 43 -13.69 -21.55 9.76
N ARG A 44 -12.53 -21.30 10.41
CA ARG A 44 -12.18 -21.54 11.83
C ARG A 44 -12.44 -22.91 12.50
N GLU A 45 -13.20 -23.83 11.92
CA GLU A 45 -13.52 -25.10 12.56
C GLU A 45 -12.28 -26.00 12.59
N ARG A 46 -12.00 -26.62 13.74
CA ARG A 46 -11.06 -27.75 13.81
C ARG A 46 -11.65 -28.88 12.98
N ILE A 47 -11.21 -28.95 11.73
CA ILE A 47 -11.68 -29.95 10.78
C ILE A 47 -11.12 -31.30 11.23
N THR A 48 -12.01 -32.23 11.54
CA THR A 48 -11.60 -33.63 11.72
C THR A 48 -11.11 -34.20 10.39
N PRO A 49 -10.20 -35.20 10.37
CA PRO A 49 -9.74 -35.81 9.12
C PRO A 49 -10.89 -36.27 8.20
N ALA A 50 -11.98 -36.78 8.78
CA ALA A 50 -13.18 -37.19 8.05
C ALA A 50 -13.92 -36.01 7.37
N GLN A 51 -13.96 -34.83 8.01
CA GLN A 51 -14.54 -33.64 7.41
C GLN A 51 -13.69 -33.11 6.25
N ILE A 52 -12.35 -33.18 6.35
CA ILE A 52 -11.44 -32.77 5.25
C ILE A 52 -11.77 -33.53 3.96
N GLU A 53 -11.93 -34.86 4.04
CA GLU A 53 -12.26 -35.68 2.86
C GLU A 53 -13.60 -35.30 2.23
N SER A 54 -14.63 -35.09 3.04
CA SER A 54 -15.93 -34.63 2.54
C SER A 54 -15.83 -33.27 1.82
N MET A 55 -14.96 -32.38 2.29
CA MET A 55 -14.74 -31.07 1.67
C MET A 55 -13.93 -31.16 0.39
N ILE A 56 -12.91 -32.02 0.34
CA ILE A 56 -12.15 -32.31 -0.88
C ILE A 56 -13.11 -32.75 -1.99
N ASN A 57 -14.04 -33.64 -1.68
CA ASN A 57 -15.03 -34.12 -2.64
C ASN A 57 -16.06 -33.03 -2.99
N LYS A 58 -16.57 -32.28 -2.01
CA LYS A 58 -17.55 -31.20 -2.21
C LYS A 58 -17.04 -30.09 -3.13
N TYR A 59 -15.78 -29.67 -2.98
CA TYR A 59 -15.18 -28.62 -3.79
C TYR A 59 -14.45 -29.17 -5.04
N GLY A 60 -14.46 -30.48 -5.23
CA GLY A 60 -13.79 -31.17 -6.34
C GLY A 60 -12.29 -30.87 -6.39
N LEU A 61 -11.61 -30.89 -5.24
CA LEU A 61 -10.18 -30.59 -5.13
C LEU A 61 -9.30 -31.73 -5.68
N ASN A 62 -9.90 -32.87 -6.01
CA ASN A 62 -9.27 -34.00 -6.71
C ASN A 62 -9.47 -33.95 -8.22
N ASP A 63 -10.27 -33.01 -8.74
CA ASP A 63 -10.51 -32.91 -10.18
C ASP A 63 -9.22 -32.53 -10.94
N PRO A 64 -9.12 -32.81 -12.25
CA PRO A 64 -8.03 -32.30 -13.07
C PRO A 64 -7.82 -30.79 -12.90
N ALA A 65 -6.55 -30.36 -12.82
CA ALA A 65 -6.17 -28.97 -12.56
C ALA A 65 -6.88 -27.93 -13.46
N PRO A 66 -7.09 -28.16 -14.77
CA PRO A 66 -7.83 -27.23 -15.61
C PRO A 66 -9.28 -27.00 -15.13
N ILE A 67 -9.96 -28.06 -14.69
CA ILE A 67 -11.35 -27.99 -14.20
C ILE A 67 -11.40 -27.17 -12.91
N GLN A 68 -10.45 -27.39 -12.00
CA GLN A 68 -10.33 -26.60 -10.77
C GLN A 68 -10.06 -25.11 -11.07
N TYR A 69 -9.20 -24.80 -12.04
CA TYR A 69 -8.91 -23.42 -12.44
C TYR A 69 -10.15 -22.72 -13.01
N PHE A 70 -10.87 -23.36 -13.93
CA PHE A 70 -12.10 -22.78 -14.50
C PHE A 70 -13.20 -22.59 -13.45
N ARG A 71 -13.33 -23.52 -12.49
CA ARG A 71 -14.26 -23.38 -11.36
C ARG A 71 -13.87 -22.19 -10.49
N TRP A 72 -12.58 -22.06 -10.14
CA TRP A 72 -12.08 -20.92 -9.38
C TRP A 72 -12.31 -19.60 -10.13
N LEU A 73 -11.97 -19.53 -11.41
CA LEU A 73 -12.16 -18.35 -12.24
C LEU A 73 -13.63 -17.94 -12.32
N ARG A 74 -14.55 -18.90 -12.48
CA ARG A 74 -15.99 -18.66 -12.47
C ARG A 74 -16.44 -18.07 -11.14
N ASN A 75 -16.02 -18.65 -10.01
CA ASN A 75 -16.38 -18.16 -8.68
C ASN A 75 -15.91 -16.72 -8.47
N ILE A 76 -14.67 -16.40 -8.87
CA ILE A 76 -14.13 -15.03 -8.79
C ILE A 76 -14.95 -14.05 -9.63
N VAL A 77 -15.29 -14.40 -10.87
CA VAL A 77 -16.13 -13.56 -11.75
C VAL A 77 -17.55 -13.40 -11.20
N SER A 78 -18.06 -14.41 -10.49
CA SER A 78 -19.35 -14.35 -9.79
C SER A 78 -19.31 -13.57 -8.46
N GLY A 79 -18.15 -13.09 -8.03
CA GLY A 79 -17.96 -12.32 -6.79
C GLY A 79 -17.68 -13.18 -5.54
N GLU A 80 -17.46 -14.48 -5.72
CA GLU A 80 -17.10 -15.42 -4.65
C GLU A 80 -15.58 -15.53 -4.52
N PHE A 81 -14.99 -14.62 -3.74
CA PHE A 81 -13.52 -14.53 -3.57
C PHE A 81 -12.92 -15.53 -2.58
N GLY A 82 -13.74 -16.32 -1.89
CA GLY A 82 -13.31 -17.28 -0.88
C GLY A 82 -13.00 -16.65 0.48
N PHE A 83 -12.34 -17.45 1.33
CA PHE A 83 -12.05 -17.10 2.72
C PHE A 83 -10.54 -16.95 2.96
N SER A 84 -10.17 -15.99 3.80
CA SER A 84 -8.77 -15.75 4.19
C SER A 84 -8.51 -16.25 5.61
N VAL A 85 -7.57 -17.18 5.74
CA VAL A 85 -7.13 -17.70 7.05
C VAL A 85 -6.41 -16.62 7.86
N THR A 86 -5.63 -15.77 7.19
CA THR A 86 -4.82 -14.73 7.85
C THR A 86 -5.67 -13.61 8.43
N SER A 87 -6.72 -13.19 7.73
CA SER A 87 -7.60 -12.11 8.18
C SER A 87 -8.87 -12.60 8.87
N ASP A 88 -9.07 -13.92 8.94
CA ASP A 88 -10.24 -14.57 9.53
C ASP A 88 -11.59 -13.98 9.05
N ALA A 89 -11.64 -13.66 7.76
CA ALA A 89 -12.77 -13.00 7.13
C ALA A 89 -12.85 -13.41 5.65
N PRO A 90 -14.03 -13.26 5.00
CA PRO A 90 -14.12 -13.30 3.55
C PRO A 90 -13.07 -12.39 2.90
N VAL A 91 -12.45 -12.85 1.80
CA VAL A 91 -11.33 -12.13 1.16
C VAL A 91 -11.71 -10.69 0.80
N LEU A 92 -12.95 -10.47 0.34
CA LEU A 92 -13.43 -9.14 0.00
C LEU A 92 -13.53 -8.19 1.20
N GLU A 93 -13.93 -8.71 2.37
CA GLU A 93 -13.99 -7.92 3.60
C GLU A 93 -12.60 -7.57 4.11
N GLY A 94 -11.69 -8.57 4.12
CA GLY A 94 -10.28 -8.33 4.43
C GLY A 94 -9.66 -7.30 3.47
N PHE A 95 -9.90 -7.43 2.17
CA PHE A 95 -9.43 -6.48 1.17
C PHE A 95 -9.94 -5.06 1.46
N ARG A 96 -11.24 -4.88 1.74
CA ARG A 96 -11.80 -3.56 2.09
C ARG A 96 -11.17 -2.95 3.35
N GLN A 97 -10.75 -3.79 4.28
CA GLN A 97 -10.10 -3.33 5.51
C GLN A 97 -8.65 -2.86 5.29
N TYR A 98 -7.87 -3.54 4.44
CA TYR A 98 -6.43 -3.27 4.26
C TYR A 98 -6.11 -2.43 3.02
N PHE A 99 -6.95 -2.47 1.99
CA PHE A 99 -6.72 -1.75 0.74
C PHE A 99 -6.57 -0.24 0.94
N PRO A 100 -7.43 0.44 1.72
CA PRO A 100 -7.30 1.88 1.92
C PRO A 100 -5.97 2.27 2.58
N ILE A 101 -5.49 1.48 3.55
CA ILE A 101 -4.17 1.71 4.18
C ILE A 101 -3.04 1.63 3.14
N THR A 102 -3.10 0.63 2.25
CA THR A 102 -2.10 0.49 1.17
C THR A 102 -2.20 1.63 0.17
N LEU A 103 -3.43 2.01 -0.20
CA LEU A 103 -3.70 3.12 -1.11
C LEU A 103 -3.14 4.42 -0.55
N GLU A 104 -3.35 4.68 0.74
CA GLU A 104 -2.80 5.84 1.45
C GLU A 104 -1.28 5.89 1.38
N LEU A 105 -0.60 4.77 1.71
CA LEU A 105 0.86 4.67 1.61
C LEU A 105 1.36 4.98 0.20
N VAL A 106 0.70 4.43 -0.83
CA VAL A 106 1.05 4.69 -2.23
C VAL A 106 0.82 6.16 -2.59
N LEU A 107 -0.31 6.73 -2.20
CA LEU A 107 -0.64 8.13 -2.50
C LEU A 107 0.31 9.11 -1.79
N CYS A 108 0.75 8.81 -0.58
CA CYS A 108 1.72 9.66 0.14
C CYS A 108 3.14 9.52 -0.40
N THR A 109 3.56 8.32 -0.83
CA THR A 109 4.93 8.07 -1.29
C THR A 109 5.15 8.40 -2.76
N THR A 110 4.13 8.24 -3.62
CA THR A 110 4.27 8.44 -5.07
C THR A 110 4.75 9.86 -5.45
N PRO A 111 4.16 10.95 -4.92
CA PRO A 111 4.65 12.30 -5.21
C PRO A 111 6.11 12.48 -4.81
N LEU A 112 6.50 11.97 -3.63
CA LEU A 112 7.88 12.05 -3.15
C LEU A 112 8.84 11.30 -4.09
N ILE A 113 8.47 10.09 -4.52
CA ILE A 113 9.27 9.29 -5.46
C ILE A 113 9.42 10.03 -6.80
N ILE A 114 8.34 10.62 -7.32
CA ILE A 114 8.37 11.37 -8.57
C ILE A 114 9.28 12.59 -8.44
N LEU A 115 9.11 13.38 -7.38
CA LEU A 115 9.90 14.59 -7.14
C LEU A 115 11.39 14.26 -6.98
N PHE A 116 11.73 13.30 -6.13
CA PHE A 116 13.12 12.86 -5.94
C PHE A 116 13.70 12.20 -7.18
N GLY A 117 12.91 11.40 -7.90
CA GLY A 117 13.34 10.73 -9.13
C GLY A 117 13.64 11.72 -10.24
N ILE A 118 12.78 12.73 -10.43
CA ILE A 118 13.02 13.83 -11.38
C ILE A 118 14.23 14.64 -10.94
N PHE A 119 14.31 15.02 -9.66
CA PHE A 119 15.43 15.80 -9.12
C PHE A 119 16.79 15.10 -9.33
N LEU A 120 16.92 13.83 -8.91
CA LEU A 120 18.16 13.08 -9.07
C LEU A 120 18.46 12.78 -10.54
N GLY A 121 17.44 12.44 -11.33
CA GLY A 121 17.59 12.16 -12.76
C GLY A 121 18.04 13.39 -13.55
N THR A 122 17.44 14.56 -13.31
CA THR A 122 17.84 15.83 -13.93
C THR A 122 19.23 16.28 -13.46
N THR A 123 19.52 16.16 -12.17
CA THR A 123 20.84 16.51 -11.61
C THR A 123 21.96 15.66 -12.22
N GLY A 124 21.74 14.36 -12.36
CA GLY A 124 22.67 13.46 -13.03
C GLY A 124 22.82 13.78 -14.52
N ALA A 125 21.71 14.02 -15.22
CA ALA A 125 21.73 14.31 -16.66
C ALA A 125 22.46 15.63 -17.00
N VAL A 126 22.26 16.68 -16.21
CA VAL A 126 22.93 17.99 -16.42
C VAL A 126 24.43 17.93 -16.06
N ASN A 127 24.82 17.05 -15.14
CA ASN A 127 26.20 16.86 -14.71
C ASN A 127 26.86 15.63 -15.36
N LYS A 128 26.46 15.29 -16.58
CA LYS A 128 26.94 14.11 -17.31
C LYS A 128 28.46 13.92 -17.20
N ASP A 129 28.86 12.70 -16.86
CA ASP A 129 30.24 12.24 -16.72
C ASP A 129 31.08 12.98 -15.65
N LYS A 130 30.41 13.68 -14.73
CA LYS A 130 31.02 14.27 -13.52
C LYS A 130 30.76 13.39 -12.30
N PHE A 131 31.47 13.66 -11.20
CA PHE A 131 31.29 12.96 -9.92
C PHE A 131 29.83 12.96 -9.43
N VAL A 132 29.08 14.05 -9.66
CA VAL A 132 27.67 14.13 -9.28
C VAL A 132 26.83 13.11 -10.03
N ASP A 133 27.02 12.97 -11.34
CA ASP A 133 26.31 11.99 -12.17
C ASP A 133 26.63 10.56 -11.75
N HIS A 134 27.92 10.25 -11.55
CA HIS A 134 28.32 8.95 -11.03
C HIS A 134 27.69 8.67 -9.65
N GLY A 135 27.67 9.66 -8.75
CA GLY A 135 27.01 9.54 -7.44
C GLY A 135 25.52 9.24 -7.54
N THR A 136 24.79 9.98 -8.39
CA THR A 136 23.34 9.75 -8.59
C THR A 136 23.06 8.39 -9.23
N ARG A 137 23.91 7.93 -10.16
CA ARG A 137 23.77 6.59 -10.76
C ARG A 137 24.06 5.49 -9.76
N VAL A 138 25.11 5.61 -8.96
CA VAL A 138 25.44 4.61 -7.91
C VAL A 138 24.30 4.52 -6.91
N LEU A 139 23.77 5.65 -6.44
CA LEU A 139 22.62 5.66 -5.54
C LEU A 139 21.40 4.97 -6.15
N ALA A 140 21.08 5.27 -7.41
CA ALA A 140 19.98 4.64 -8.13
C ALA A 140 20.17 3.12 -8.31
N ILE A 141 21.40 2.70 -8.65
CA ILE A 141 21.75 1.28 -8.81
C ILE A 141 21.62 0.55 -7.48
N ILE A 142 22.12 1.11 -6.38
CA ILE A 142 21.99 0.51 -5.03
C ILE A 142 20.50 0.37 -4.68
N GLY A 143 19.73 1.44 -4.85
CA GLY A 143 18.29 1.44 -4.53
C GLY A 143 17.50 0.43 -5.36
N TYR A 144 17.88 0.21 -6.62
CA TYR A 144 17.19 -0.73 -7.51
C TYR A 144 17.68 -2.18 -7.36
N SER A 145 18.96 -2.38 -7.06
CA SER A 145 19.59 -3.71 -7.05
C SER A 145 19.39 -4.44 -5.72
N LEU A 146 19.14 -3.72 -4.63
CA LEU A 146 18.84 -4.36 -3.35
C LEU A 146 17.42 -4.94 -3.34
N PRO A 147 17.22 -6.18 -2.88
CA PRO A 147 15.89 -6.71 -2.66
C PRO A 147 15.11 -5.79 -1.71
N THR A 148 13.88 -5.43 -2.07
CA THR A 148 13.07 -4.47 -1.32
C THR A 148 12.85 -4.89 0.14
N PHE A 149 12.70 -6.20 0.40
CA PHE A 149 12.59 -6.73 1.76
C PHE A 149 13.87 -6.48 2.58
N TRP A 150 15.04 -6.64 1.94
CA TRP A 150 16.33 -6.52 2.60
C TRP A 150 16.64 -5.06 2.91
N LEU A 151 16.36 -4.16 1.96
CA LEU A 151 16.40 -2.72 2.17
C LEU A 151 15.45 -2.31 3.31
N GLY A 152 14.22 -2.83 3.31
CA GLY A 152 13.25 -2.57 4.38
C GLY A 152 13.75 -2.98 5.77
N LEU A 153 14.38 -4.16 5.89
CA LEU A 153 14.97 -4.63 7.15
C LEU A 153 16.15 -3.76 7.60
N LEU A 154 17.03 -3.35 6.69
CA LEU A 154 18.14 -2.45 7.02
C LEU A 154 17.66 -1.08 7.48
N LEU A 155 16.66 -0.52 6.79
CA LEU A 155 16.05 0.75 7.19
C LEU A 155 15.38 0.63 8.56
N LEU A 156 14.69 -0.48 8.84
CA LEU A 156 14.13 -0.74 10.17
C LEU A 156 15.24 -0.81 11.24
N MET A 157 16.31 -1.56 10.98
CA MET A 157 17.43 -1.67 11.93
C MET A 157 18.11 -0.32 12.18
N ALA A 158 18.31 0.48 11.14
CA ALA A 158 18.93 1.80 11.27
C ALA A 158 18.02 2.80 11.99
N PHE A 159 16.79 3.00 11.50
CA PHE A 159 15.93 4.08 11.97
C PHE A 159 15.14 3.73 13.24
N TYR A 160 14.73 2.48 13.40
CA TYR A 160 14.07 2.02 14.62
C TYR A 160 15.09 1.46 15.62
N GLY A 161 15.95 0.53 15.20
CA GLY A 161 16.87 -0.18 16.11
C GLY A 161 18.01 0.68 16.66
N LEU A 162 18.72 1.41 15.79
CA LEU A 162 19.90 2.20 16.18
C LEU A 162 19.53 3.64 16.57
N LEU A 163 18.74 4.32 15.75
CA LEU A 163 18.46 5.75 15.91
C LEU A 163 17.20 6.04 16.75
N GLY A 164 16.27 5.09 16.86
CA GLY A 164 15.01 5.29 17.59
C GLY A 164 14.10 6.39 17.05
N ILE A 165 14.27 6.81 15.78
CA ILE A 165 13.55 7.94 15.17
C ILE A 165 12.15 7.54 14.73
N PHE A 166 11.97 6.29 14.27
CA PHE A 166 10.68 5.79 13.79
C PHE A 166 10.24 4.53 14.53
N PRO A 167 8.94 4.39 14.86
CA PRO A 167 8.41 3.16 15.43
C PRO A 167 8.38 2.03 14.39
N PRO A 168 8.31 0.76 14.84
CA PRO A 168 8.22 -0.37 13.93
C PRO A 168 6.79 -0.53 13.39
N GLY A 169 6.68 -0.68 12.07
CA GLY A 169 5.42 -0.90 11.36
C GLY A 169 4.72 0.39 10.96
N SER A 170 3.42 0.31 10.65
CA SER A 170 2.65 1.45 10.12
C SER A 170 2.26 2.49 11.19
N LEU A 171 2.31 2.13 12.47
CA LEU A 171 1.91 2.99 13.60
C LEU A 171 2.79 2.73 14.82
N SER A 172 2.99 3.77 15.65
CA SER A 172 3.56 3.61 16.99
C SER A 172 2.67 2.75 17.88
N ASN A 173 3.24 2.17 18.94
CA ASN A 173 2.50 1.32 19.87
C ASN A 173 1.36 2.07 20.54
N GLU A 174 1.59 3.32 20.96
CA GLU A 174 0.56 4.22 21.50
C GLU A 174 -0.59 4.44 20.50
N ASN A 175 -0.26 4.67 19.22
CA ASN A 175 -1.27 4.87 18.19
C ASN A 175 -2.04 3.58 17.85
N LYS A 176 -1.43 2.40 18.04
CA LYS A 176 -2.12 1.11 17.90
C LYS A 176 -3.15 0.93 19.02
N GLU A 177 -2.81 1.26 20.26
CA GLU A 177 -3.76 1.20 21.38
C GLU A 177 -5.00 2.06 21.12
N VAL A 178 -4.79 3.27 20.59
CA VAL A 178 -5.90 4.14 20.17
C VAL A 178 -6.69 3.53 19.01
N LEU A 179 -6.03 3.02 17.98
CA LEU A 179 -6.67 2.42 16.80
C LEU A 179 -7.51 1.17 17.13
N PHE A 180 -7.12 0.41 18.15
CA PHE A 180 -7.82 -0.79 18.62
C PHE A 180 -8.79 -0.51 19.76
N SER A 181 -8.87 0.74 20.23
CA SER A 181 -9.84 1.13 21.25
C SER A 181 -11.28 1.03 20.72
N PRO A 182 -12.26 0.68 21.58
CA PRO A 182 -13.68 0.63 21.19
C PRO A 182 -14.23 1.98 20.68
N GLU A 183 -13.57 3.07 21.03
CA GLU A 183 -13.93 4.42 20.62
C GLU A 183 -13.52 4.77 19.19
N PHE A 184 -12.53 4.07 18.63
CA PHE A 184 -12.01 4.36 17.30
C PHE A 184 -12.87 3.74 16.21
N LYS A 185 -13.72 4.55 15.58
CA LYS A 185 -14.53 4.14 14.43
C LYS A 185 -13.77 4.37 13.13
N ARG A 186 -13.45 3.27 12.43
CA ARG A 186 -12.96 3.30 11.05
C ARG A 186 -14.12 3.57 10.11
N ILE A 187 -14.13 4.74 9.47
CA ILE A 187 -15.21 5.15 8.56
C ILE A 187 -14.71 5.07 7.12
N THR A 188 -13.54 5.65 6.85
CA THR A 188 -12.93 5.63 5.52
C THR A 188 -11.87 4.56 5.37
N HIS A 189 -11.44 3.95 6.48
CA HIS A 189 -10.32 3.00 6.57
C HIS A 189 -8.95 3.60 6.15
N LEU A 190 -8.92 4.90 5.82
CA LEU A 190 -7.70 5.68 5.63
C LEU A 190 -7.28 6.23 6.99
N LEU A 191 -6.11 5.83 7.47
CA LEU A 191 -5.64 6.12 8.81
C LEU A 191 -5.47 7.63 9.02
N THR A 192 -4.87 8.37 8.07
CA THR A 192 -4.74 9.83 8.18
C THR A 192 -6.09 10.54 8.15
N ILE A 193 -7.06 10.08 7.36
CA ILE A 193 -8.38 10.74 7.29
C ILE A 193 -9.19 10.44 8.55
N ASP A 194 -9.23 9.19 8.98
CA ASP A 194 -9.96 8.78 10.18
C ASP A 194 -9.29 9.36 11.46
N ALA A 195 -7.96 9.49 11.49
CA ALA A 195 -7.23 10.19 12.56
C ALA A 195 -7.43 11.72 12.52
N ARG A 196 -7.39 12.35 11.34
CA ARG A 196 -7.59 13.80 11.17
C ARG A 196 -9.01 14.24 11.51
N LYS A 197 -10.01 13.39 11.27
CA LYS A 197 -11.39 13.65 11.73
C LYS A 197 -11.50 13.69 13.25
N ARG A 198 -10.61 13.02 13.99
CA ARG A 198 -10.52 13.13 15.45
C ARG A 198 -9.85 14.43 15.90
N ILE A 199 -8.84 14.94 15.18
CA ILE A 199 -8.37 16.33 15.37
C ILE A 199 -9.51 17.30 15.08
N GLY A 200 -10.27 17.09 14.00
CA GLY A 200 -11.46 17.91 13.69
C GLY A 200 -12.53 17.84 14.78
N LEU A 201 -12.80 16.65 15.34
CA LEU A 201 -13.74 16.45 16.44
C LEU A 201 -13.22 17.02 17.76
N TRP A 202 -11.92 16.87 18.04
CA TRP A 202 -11.24 17.48 19.18
C TRP A 202 -11.26 19.00 19.07
N MET A 203 -11.01 19.55 17.89
CA MET A 203 -11.13 20.98 17.59
C MET A 203 -12.58 21.47 17.67
N ALA A 204 -13.55 20.69 17.21
CA ALA A 204 -14.97 21.01 17.37
C ALA A 204 -15.39 20.99 18.85
N ARG A 205 -14.92 20.01 19.63
CA ARG A 205 -15.15 19.96 21.08
C ARG A 205 -14.44 21.08 21.82
N ALA A 206 -13.19 21.39 21.44
CA ALA A 206 -12.41 22.51 21.96
C ALA A 206 -13.11 23.85 21.66
N ALA A 207 -13.65 24.03 20.45
CA ALA A 207 -14.45 25.20 20.10
C ALA A 207 -15.74 25.29 20.92
N LEU A 208 -16.44 24.16 21.12
CA LEU A 208 -17.65 24.12 21.96
C LEU A 208 -17.36 24.34 23.45
N GLN A 209 -16.17 23.96 23.92
CA GLN A 209 -15.71 24.13 25.30
C GLN A 209 -14.90 25.41 25.52
N LEU A 210 -14.78 26.26 24.49
CA LEU A 210 -13.98 27.49 24.50
C LEU A 210 -12.52 27.26 24.94
N ASP A 211 -11.94 26.13 24.57
CA ASP A 211 -10.52 25.83 24.75
C ASP A 211 -9.68 26.61 23.73
N VAL A 212 -9.46 27.89 24.02
CA VAL A 212 -8.76 28.86 23.17
C VAL A 212 -7.33 28.41 22.87
N ALA A 213 -6.66 27.73 23.82
CA ALA A 213 -5.29 27.29 23.66
C ALA A 213 -5.16 26.23 22.56
N ALA A 214 -6.03 25.22 22.58
CA ALA A 214 -6.07 24.17 21.57
C ALA A 214 -6.38 24.72 20.17
N ILE A 215 -7.34 25.65 20.07
CA ILE A 215 -7.74 26.28 18.80
C ILE A 215 -6.59 27.11 18.22
N MET A 216 -5.96 27.95 19.04
CA MET A 216 -4.89 28.85 18.61
C MET A 216 -3.62 28.08 18.22
N PHE A 217 -3.28 27.02 18.96
CA PHE A 217 -2.19 26.12 18.59
C PHE A 217 -2.42 25.49 17.21
N ASN A 218 -3.60 24.91 16.99
CA ASN A 218 -3.93 24.28 15.71
C ASN A 218 -3.95 25.30 14.55
N ALA A 219 -4.44 26.51 14.77
CA ALA A 219 -4.44 27.58 13.76
C ALA A 219 -3.00 28.00 13.39
N LEU A 220 -2.14 28.23 14.38
CA LEU A 220 -0.73 28.59 14.15
C LEU A 220 0.04 27.45 13.49
N PHE A 221 -0.20 26.21 13.88
CA PHE A 221 0.44 25.03 13.29
C PHE A 221 0.04 24.82 11.82
N LEU A 222 -1.25 24.95 11.49
CA LEU A 222 -1.71 24.84 10.10
C LEU A 222 -1.19 26.02 9.25
N GLY A 223 -1.17 27.22 9.82
CA GLY A 223 -0.61 28.41 9.17
C GLY A 223 0.88 28.25 8.86
N SER A 224 1.67 27.79 9.83
CA SER A 224 3.11 27.57 9.62
C SER A 224 3.38 26.45 8.62
N LEU A 225 2.62 25.35 8.67
CA LEU A 225 2.73 24.27 7.70
C LEU A 225 2.43 24.75 6.27
N TYR A 226 1.39 25.57 6.11
CA TYR A 226 1.04 26.16 4.81
C TYR A 226 2.16 27.07 4.28
N VAL A 227 2.74 27.91 5.14
CA VAL A 227 3.88 28.77 4.77
C VAL A 227 5.09 27.94 4.34
N VAL A 228 5.42 26.88 5.09
CA VAL A 228 6.53 25.98 4.75
C VAL A 228 6.28 25.25 3.43
N ILE A 229 5.07 24.76 3.19
CA ILE A 229 4.72 24.09 1.94
C ILE A 229 4.83 25.05 0.77
N ASN A 230 4.30 26.27 0.88
CA ASN A 230 4.43 27.27 -0.18
C ASN A 230 5.89 27.61 -0.45
N LEU A 231 6.70 27.79 0.58
CA LEU A 231 8.14 28.03 0.43
C LEU A 231 8.82 26.88 -0.30
N LEU A 232 8.49 25.64 0.05
CA LEU A 232 9.03 24.45 -0.62
C LEU A 232 8.60 24.41 -2.09
N VAL A 233 7.34 24.71 -2.39
CA VAL A 233 6.82 24.77 -3.77
C VAL A 233 7.55 25.86 -4.55
N ASP A 234 7.73 27.04 -3.99
CA ASP A 234 8.42 28.17 -4.62
C ASP A 234 9.89 27.83 -4.91
N VAL A 235 10.59 27.23 -3.94
CA VAL A 235 11.97 26.76 -4.11
C VAL A 235 12.05 25.67 -5.17
N LEU A 236 11.11 24.73 -5.16
CA LEU A 236 11.06 23.64 -6.12
C LEU A 236 10.78 24.16 -7.54
N TYR A 237 9.87 25.13 -7.68
CA TYR A 237 9.59 25.83 -8.93
C TYR A 237 10.81 26.58 -9.44
N ALA A 238 11.48 27.36 -8.58
CA ALA A 238 12.69 28.09 -8.94
C ALA A 238 13.85 27.15 -9.31
N TYR A 239 13.90 25.96 -8.71
CA TYR A 239 14.92 24.96 -9.04
C TYR A 239 14.63 24.22 -10.35
N ILE A 240 13.36 23.90 -10.63
CA ILE A 240 12.93 23.11 -11.79
C ILE A 240 12.79 23.96 -13.06
N ASP A 241 12.36 25.23 -12.97
CA ASP A 241 12.19 26.09 -14.15
C ASP A 241 13.49 26.87 -14.47
N PRO A 242 14.25 26.47 -15.51
CA PRO A 242 15.50 27.15 -15.90
C PRO A 242 15.27 28.57 -16.42
N ARG A 243 14.04 28.98 -16.75
CA ARG A 243 13.73 30.35 -17.22
C ARG A 243 13.84 31.39 -16.11
N ILE A 244 13.70 30.97 -14.85
CA ILE A 244 13.77 31.85 -13.67
C ILE A 244 15.24 32.14 -13.30
N ARG A 245 16.19 31.28 -13.70
CA ARG A 245 17.64 31.44 -13.42
C ARG A 245 18.37 32.46 -14.30
N HIS A 246 17.74 32.98 -15.36
CA HIS A 246 18.40 33.85 -16.34
C HIS A 246 17.89 35.31 -16.34
N LYS A 247 17.42 35.81 -15.20
CA LYS A 247 17.23 37.24 -14.97
C LYS A 247 18.02 37.70 -13.76
#